data_AF-A0A5Q6RY28-F1
#
_entry.id   AF-A0A5Q6RY28-F1
#
_cell.length_a   1.000
_cell.length_b   1.000
_cell.length_c   1.000
_cell.angle_alpha   90.00
_cell.angle_beta   90.00
_cell.angle_gamma   90.00
#
_symmetry.space_group_name_H-M   'P 1'
#
loop_
_entity.id
_entity.type
_entity.pdbx_description
1 polymer ?
#
loop_
_entity_poly.entity_id
_entity_poly.type
_entity_poly.pdbx_seq_one_letter_code
_entity_poly.pdbx_strand_id
1 'polypeptide(L)' 'MPDGETPDEETPDATPTAVRTPEEERRRRLRAARLLGEVVPATTRDETAEGWGERDASRDEDLRRDVPPHHGG' A
#
# COMPACT_ATOMS: atom_id res chain seq x y z
N MET A 1 30.06 29.09 26.74
CA MET A 1 28.88 28.38 26.24
C MET A 1 29.30 27.79 24.90
N PRO A 2 29.46 26.47 24.73
CA PRO A 2 29.71 25.90 23.41
C PRO A 2 28.40 25.84 22.62
N ASP A 3 28.44 26.28 21.37
CA ASP A 3 27.34 26.22 20.42
C ASP A 3 26.97 24.75 20.13
N GLY A 4 25.69 24.41 20.32
CA GLY A 4 25.16 23.08 20.06
C GLY A 4 24.93 22.90 18.56
N GLU A 5 25.91 22.35 17.87
CA GLU A 5 25.81 21.90 16.48
C GLU A 5 24.78 20.76 16.44
N THR A 6 23.62 21.02 15.82
CA THR A 6 22.62 20.00 15.54
C THR A 6 23.20 19.03 14.52
N PRO A 7 23.19 17.70 14.74
CA PRO A 7 23.59 16.78 13.70
C PRO A 7 22.61 16.92 12.53
N ASP A 8 23.17 17.16 11.35
CA ASP A 8 22.53 17.05 10.05
C ASP A 8 21.54 15.87 10.07
N GLU A 9 20.25 16.15 9.91
CA GLU A 9 19.27 15.10 9.61
C GLU A 9 19.64 14.53 8.24
N GLU A 10 20.45 13.46 8.26
CA GLU A 10 20.71 12.60 7.11
C GLU A 10 19.37 12.01 6.68
N THR A 11 18.66 12.77 5.85
CA THR A 11 17.47 12.30 5.15
C THR A 11 18.00 11.19 4.25
N PRO A 12 17.61 9.92 4.43
CA PRO A 12 18.14 8.85 3.60
C PRO A 12 17.80 9.22 2.16
N ASP A 13 18.84 9.39 1.35
CA ASP A 13 18.77 9.62 -0.08
C ASP A 13 17.71 8.69 -0.65
N ALA A 14 16.57 9.27 -1.03
CA ALA A 14 15.45 8.53 -1.56
C ALA A 14 15.90 8.00 -2.92
N THR A 15 16.59 6.85 -2.91
CA THR A 15 17.09 6.21 -4.12
C THR A 15 15.95 6.17 -5.14
N PRO A 16 16.20 6.58 -6.39
CA PRO A 16 15.17 6.57 -7.41
C PRO A 16 14.62 5.15 -7.46
N THR A 17 13.31 5.00 -7.19
CA THR A 17 12.63 3.72 -7.28
C THR A 17 12.67 3.29 -8.73
N ALA A 18 13.71 2.55 -9.10
CA ALA A 18 13.81 1.94 -10.41
C ALA A 18 12.54 1.12 -10.61
N VAL A 19 11.81 1.44 -11.69
CA VAL A 19 10.57 0.73 -12.06
C VAL A 19 10.95 -0.72 -12.30
N ARG A 20 10.61 -1.60 -11.35
CA ARG A 20 10.82 -3.04 -11.47
C ARG A 20 9.69 -3.63 -12.28
N THR A 21 10.02 -4.61 -13.11
CA THR A 21 8.97 -5.42 -13.74
C THR A 21 8.23 -6.24 -12.67
N PRO A 22 6.97 -6.64 -12.93
CA PRO A 22 6.20 -7.48 -12.01
C PRO A 22 6.93 -8.79 -11.64
N GLU A 23 7.70 -9.36 -12.58
CA GLU A 23 8.47 -10.58 -12.36
C GLU A 23 9.64 -10.35 -11.39
N GLU A 24 10.37 -9.25 -11.54
CA GLU A 24 11.45 -8.87 -10.64
C GLU A 24 10.94 -8.58 -9.22
N GLU A 25 9.78 -7.93 -9.12
CA GLU A 25 9.12 -7.70 -7.84
C GLU A 25 8.73 -9.02 -7.16
N ARG A 26 8.14 -9.95 -7.92
CA ARG A 26 7.82 -11.29 -7.42
C ARG A 26 9.08 -12.03 -6.94
N ARG A 27 10.15 -12.01 -7.73
CA ARG A 27 11.44 -12.62 -7.35
C ARG A 27 12.03 -11.99 -6.09
N ARG A 28 11.94 -10.66 -5.95
CA ARG A 28 12.37 -9.93 -4.74
C ARG A 28 11.56 -10.37 -3.51
N ARG A 29 10.23 -10.41 -3.62
CA ARG A 29 9.34 -10.83 -2.53
C ARG A 29 9.65 -12.26 -2.08
N LEU A 30 9.84 -13.20 -3.02
CA LEU A 30 10.21 -14.59 -2.69
C LEU A 30 11.58 -14.70 -2.00
N ARG A 31 12.57 -13.93 -2.45
CA ARG A 31 13.88 -13.90 -1.78
C ARG A 31 13.79 -13.33 -0.38
N ALA A 32 13.03 -12.25 -0.20
CA ALA A 32 12.82 -11.65 1.10
C ALA A 32 12.08 -12.61 2.05
N ALA A 33 11.06 -13.31 1.56
CA ALA A 33 10.35 -14.35 2.31
C ALA A 33 11.27 -15.46 2.82
N ARG A 34 12.21 -15.91 1.98
CA ARG A 34 13.20 -16.93 2.34
C ARG A 34 14.20 -16.46 3.40
N LEU A 35 14.61 -15.19 3.35
CA LEU A 35 15.68 -14.65 4.19
C LEU A 35 15.17 -14.07 5.51
N LEU A 36 13.99 -13.44 5.48
CA LEU A 36 13.45 -12.62 6.57
C LEU A 36 12.11 -13.16 7.09
N GLY A 37 11.54 -14.19 6.47
CA GLY A 37 10.16 -14.60 6.72
C GLY A 37 9.15 -13.73 5.96
N GLU A 38 7.86 -13.90 6.24
CA GLU A 38 6.80 -13.16 5.57
C GLU A 38 7.00 -11.64 5.73
N VAL A 39 7.14 -10.93 4.60
CA VAL A 39 7.39 -9.50 4.60
C VAL A 39 6.06 -8.75 4.51
N VAL A 40 5.77 -7.94 5.53
CA VAL A 40 4.62 -7.05 5.54
C VAL A 40 4.80 -5.99 4.44
N PRO A 41 3.79 -5.76 3.58
CA PRO A 41 3.88 -4.73 2.55
C PRO A 41 4.04 -3.34 3.18
N ALA A 42 4.78 -2.48 2.48
CA ALA A 42 5.03 -1.11 2.94
C ALA A 42 3.78 -0.23 2.91
N THR A 43 2.80 -0.57 2.07
CA THR A 43 1.52 0.11 1.94
C THR A 43 0.38 -0.85 2.25
N THR A 44 -0.68 -0.31 2.82
CA THR A 44 -1.95 -1.03 3.04
C THR A 44 -2.74 -1.14 1.75
N ARG A 45 -3.73 -2.04 1.73
CA ARG A 45 -4.59 -2.24 0.55
C ARG A 45 -5.34 -0.97 0.16
N ASP A 46 -5.81 -0.21 1.15
CA ASP A 46 -6.57 1.03 0.94
C ASP A 46 -5.73 2.13 0.27
N GLU A 47 -4.40 2.07 0.33
CA GLU A 47 -3.53 3.04 -0.35
C GLU A 47 -3.25 2.66 -1.81
N THR A 48 -3.57 1.42 -2.20
CA THR A 48 -3.36 0.94 -3.57
C THR A 48 -4.52 1.32 -4.48
N ALA A 49 -4.28 1.38 -5.79
CA ALA A 49 -5.35 1.57 -6.78
C ALA A 49 -6.43 0.49 -6.71
N GLU A 50 -6.14 -0.70 -6.17
CA GLU A 50 -7.13 -1.75 -5.92
C GLU A 50 -8.08 -1.40 -4.76
N GLY A 51 -7.63 -0.57 -3.80
CA GLY A 51 -8.47 -0.04 -2.73
C GLY A 51 -9.54 0.93 -3.23
N TRP A 52 -9.23 1.67 -4.30
CA TRP A 52 -10.09 2.72 -4.89
C TRP A 52 -10.65 2.37 -6.27
N GLY A 53 -10.29 1.22 -6.83
CA GLY A 53 -10.67 0.79 -8.17
C GLY A 53 -12.12 0.32 -8.26
N GLU A 54 -12.70 0.44 -9.45
CA GLU A 54 -14.05 0.00 -9.79
C GLU A 54 -14.18 -1.51 -9.53
N ARG A 55 -14.86 -1.89 -8.43
CA ARG A 55 -15.18 -3.31 -8.15
C ARG A 55 -16.28 -3.79 -9.07
N ASP A 56 -16.28 -5.08 -9.39
CA ASP A 56 -17.32 -5.75 -10.18
C ASP A 56 -18.74 -5.33 -9.74
N ALA A 57 -19.56 -4.91 -10.71
CA ALA A 57 -20.93 -4.44 -10.51
C ALA A 57 -21.85 -5.48 -9.81
N SER A 58 -21.48 -6.76 -9.84
CA SER A 58 -22.15 -7.84 -9.11
C SER A 58 -22.14 -7.62 -7.60
N ARG A 59 -21.04 -7.11 -7.03
CA ARG A 59 -20.94 -6.85 -5.59
C ARG A 59 -21.80 -5.66 -5.16
N ASP A 60 -21.96 -4.67 -6.03
CA ASP A 60 -22.79 -3.49 -5.78
C ASP A 60 -24.28 -3.83 -5.75
N GLU A 61 -24.72 -4.73 -6.64
CA GLU A 61 -26.10 -5.25 -6.67
C GLU A 61 -26.46 -6.01 -5.37
N ASP A 62 -25.54 -6.83 -4.85
CA ASP A 62 -25.74 -7.52 -3.57
C ASP A 62 -25.85 -6.53 -2.40
N LEU A 63 -24.96 -5.53 -2.36
CA LEU A 63 -25.00 -4.45 -1.34
C LEU A 63 -26.32 -3.67 -1.38
N ARG A 64 -26.83 -3.33 -2.57
CA ARG A 64 -28.10 -2.58 -2.72
C ARG A 64 -29.33 -3.35 -2.23
N ARG A 65 -29.28 -4.68 -2.18
CA ARG A 65 -30.36 -5.52 -1.62
C ARG A 65 -30.39 -5.54 -0.10
N ASP A 66 -29.22 -5.35 0.51
CA ASP A 66 -29.06 -5.34 1.97
C ASP A 66 -29.35 -3.97 2.59
N VAL A 67 -29.48 -2.91 1.78
CA VAL A 67 -29.83 -1.57 2.28
C VAL A 67 -31.33 -1.52 2.61
N PRO A 68 -31.71 -1.31 3.88
CA PRO A 68 -33.11 -1.14 4.25
C PRO A 68 -33.73 0.03 3.48
N PRO A 69 -35.03 -0.02 3.13
CA PRO A 69 -35.68 1.07 2.42
C PRO A 69 -35.48 2.37 3.20
N HIS A 70 -34.81 3.34 2.57
CA HIS A 70 -34.69 4.67 3.14
C HIS A 70 -36.11 5.21 3.31
N HIS A 71 -36.58 5.32 4.55
CA HIS A 71 -37.82 5.98 4.88
C HIS A 71 -37.68 7.47 4.55
N GLY A 72 -38.06 7.84 3.33
CA GLY A 72 -38.05 9.21 2.85
C GLY A 72 -38.93 9.31 1.61
N GLY A 73 -40.22 9.53 1.85
CA GLY A 73 -41.12 10.11 0.86
C GLY A 73 -40.90 11.61 0.73
#